data_AF-A0A2Z3H074-F1
#
_entry.id   AF-A0A2Z3H074-F1
#
_cell.length_a   1.000
_cell.length_b   1.000
_cell.length_c   1.000
_cell.angle_alpha   90.00
_cell.angle_beta   90.00
_cell.angle_gamma   90.00
#
_symmetry.space_group_name_H-M   'P 1'
#
loop_
_entity.id
_entity.type
_entity.pdbx_description
1 polymer ?
#
loop_
_entity_poly.entity_id
_entity_poly.type
_entity_poly.pdbx_seq_one_letter_code
_entity_poly.pdbx_strand_id
1 'polypeptide(L)'
;MATTKHDDDDDGGVYALAPEPPVPVSPASACTATLTADKRRAVRSYLTDLGPALRAKYGRKPHYTPAQVRETALERALRIDYLCWAYVLHCSAPAFESLHAAAGEACDYLAMRAAVGAAFFGGGTEFATPAVVDVIVSGAAPVASEAAGWLAGVDWTVLLNCP
;
A
#
# COMPACT_ATOMS: atom_id res chain seq x y z
N MET A 1 -51.65 -52.29 -7.57
CA MET A 1 -50.64 -52.32 -6.49
C MET A 1 -49.25 -52.26 -7.12
N ALA A 2 -48.30 -51.60 -6.45
CA ALA A 2 -46.90 -51.27 -6.84
C ALA A 2 -46.78 -50.01 -7.74
N THR A 3 -46.32 -48.84 -7.25
CA THR A 3 -44.95 -48.37 -6.89
C THR A 3 -44.04 -48.31 -8.14
N THR A 4 -43.31 -47.24 -8.48
CA THR A 4 -42.44 -46.39 -7.67
C THR A 4 -42.18 -45.04 -8.35
N LYS A 5 -41.93 -44.05 -7.49
CA LYS A 5 -41.37 -42.71 -7.69
C LYS A 5 -39.96 -42.75 -8.31
N HIS A 6 -39.64 -41.79 -9.20
CA HIS A 6 -38.27 -41.49 -9.63
C HIS A 6 -38.13 -39.96 -9.74
N ASP A 7 -37.63 -39.37 -8.67
CA ASP A 7 -37.04 -38.04 -8.65
C ASP A 7 -35.63 -38.17 -9.25
N ASP A 8 -35.33 -37.36 -10.27
CA ASP A 8 -33.95 -36.97 -10.56
C ASP A 8 -33.93 -35.46 -10.75
N ASP A 9 -33.38 -34.84 -9.72
CA ASP A 9 -33.10 -33.43 -9.51
C ASP A 9 -31.69 -33.19 -10.06
N ASP A 10 -31.57 -32.52 -11.21
CA ASP A 10 -30.28 -32.07 -11.78
C ASP A 10 -30.29 -30.54 -11.83
N ASP A 11 -30.21 -29.90 -10.66
CA ASP A 11 -29.86 -28.48 -10.57
C ASP A 11 -28.34 -28.34 -10.66
N GLY A 12 -27.84 -28.32 -11.90
CA GLY A 12 -26.50 -27.89 -12.26
C GLY A 12 -26.30 -26.39 -12.03
N GLY A 13 -26.53 -25.92 -10.81
CA GLY A 13 -26.22 -24.58 -10.35
C GLY A 13 -24.71 -24.40 -10.23
N VAL A 14 -24.05 -24.17 -11.38
CA VAL A 14 -22.67 -23.70 -11.47
C VAL A 14 -22.56 -22.49 -10.55
N TYR A 15 -21.77 -22.62 -9.49
CA TYR A 15 -21.47 -21.56 -8.54
C TYR A 15 -21.13 -20.27 -9.28
N ALA A 16 -22.13 -19.41 -9.46
CA ALA A 16 -21.94 -18.04 -9.85
C ALA A 16 -21.15 -17.44 -8.69
N LEU A 17 -19.84 -17.29 -8.90
CA LEU A 17 -18.99 -16.46 -8.05
C LEU A 17 -19.76 -15.16 -7.86
N ALA A 18 -20.27 -14.96 -6.65
CA ALA A 18 -20.88 -13.70 -6.28
C ALA A 18 -19.90 -12.60 -6.73
N PRO A 19 -20.38 -11.51 -7.36
CA PRO A 19 -19.50 -10.40 -7.70
C PRO A 19 -18.74 -10.05 -6.43
N GLU A 20 -17.43 -10.24 -6.46
CA GLU A 20 -16.59 -10.09 -5.28
C GLU A 20 -16.93 -8.72 -4.68
N PRO A 21 -17.31 -8.65 -3.39
CA PRO A 21 -17.62 -7.37 -2.78
C PRO A 21 -16.44 -6.45 -2.99
N PRO A 22 -16.67 -5.15 -3.30
CA PRO A 22 -15.60 -4.22 -3.57
C PRO A 22 -14.56 -4.35 -2.47
N VAL A 23 -13.32 -4.63 -2.88
CA VAL A 23 -12.22 -4.89 -1.95
C VAL A 23 -12.23 -3.79 -0.89
N PRO A 24 -12.26 -4.13 0.42
CA PRO A 24 -12.30 -3.11 1.45
C PRO A 24 -10.99 -2.33 1.36
N VAL A 25 -11.08 -1.17 0.73
CA VAL A 25 -10.13 -0.07 0.89
C VAL A 25 -10.40 0.55 2.26
N SER A 26 -9.42 1.29 2.79
CA SER A 26 -9.61 2.03 4.04
C SER A 26 -10.92 2.83 3.98
N PRO A 27 -11.70 2.94 5.06
CA PRO A 27 -12.93 3.71 5.00
C PRO A 27 -12.62 5.15 4.61
N ALA A 28 -13.48 5.77 3.79
CA ALA A 28 -13.33 7.15 3.29
C ALA A 28 -12.95 8.18 4.35
N SER A 29 -13.37 7.98 5.61
CA SER A 29 -13.03 8.85 6.74
C SER A 29 -11.55 8.78 7.17
N ALA A 30 -10.84 7.69 6.90
CA ALA A 30 -9.43 7.53 7.22
C ALA A 30 -8.51 8.11 6.13
N CYS A 31 -9.03 8.23 4.91
CA CYS A 31 -8.31 8.66 3.72
C CYS A 31 -8.30 10.19 3.60
N THR A 32 -7.37 10.83 4.32
CA THR A 32 -7.18 12.29 4.36
C THR A 32 -5.70 12.62 4.22
N ALA A 33 -5.34 13.73 3.56
CA ALA A 33 -3.94 14.19 3.48
C ALA A 33 -3.32 14.62 4.83
N THR A 34 -4.11 14.73 5.90
CA THR A 34 -3.59 15.08 7.23
C THR A 34 -2.90 13.89 7.89
N LEU A 35 -1.61 14.08 8.23
CA LEU A 35 -0.73 13.07 8.80
C LEU A 35 -0.75 13.12 10.35
N THR A 36 -1.74 12.47 10.97
CA THR A 36 -1.82 12.29 12.43
C THR A 36 -0.70 11.37 12.95
N ALA A 37 -0.50 11.31 14.27
CA ALA A 37 0.54 10.46 14.87
C ALA A 37 0.39 8.97 14.50
N ASP A 38 -0.84 8.43 14.54
CA ASP A 38 -1.12 7.06 14.12
C ASP A 38 -0.83 6.80 12.64
N LYS A 39 -1.18 7.75 11.76
CA LYS A 39 -0.89 7.68 10.33
C LYS A 39 0.62 7.72 10.07
N ARG A 40 1.36 8.58 10.79
CA ARG A 40 2.83 8.61 10.72
C ARG A 40 3.44 7.28 11.11
N ARG A 41 2.96 6.65 12.18
CA ARG A 41 3.44 5.33 12.61
C ARG A 41 3.17 4.27 11.55
N ALA A 42 1.98 4.29 10.93
CA ALA A 42 1.64 3.36 9.85
C ALA A 42 2.51 3.58 8.60
N VAL A 43 2.68 4.83 8.16
CA VAL A 43 3.56 5.20 7.05
C VAL A 43 4.99 4.71 7.29
N ARG A 44 5.50 4.89 8.51
CA ARG A 44 6.82 4.37 8.89
C ARG A 44 6.88 2.85 8.70
N SER A 45 5.94 2.10 9.26
CA SER A 45 5.90 0.63 9.06
C SER A 45 5.77 0.24 7.59
N TYR A 46 5.09 1.02 6.74
CA TYR A 46 5.06 0.74 5.31
C TYR A 46 6.40 1.00 4.60
N LEU A 47 7.20 1.94 5.10
CA LEU A 47 8.55 2.17 4.59
C LEU A 47 9.53 1.09 5.08
N THR A 48 9.49 0.75 6.37
CA THR A 48 10.45 -0.14 7.03
C THR A 48 10.14 -1.62 6.89
N ASP A 49 8.87 -2.00 6.84
CA ASP A 49 8.44 -3.41 6.83
C ASP A 49 7.82 -3.82 5.50
N LEU A 50 6.87 -3.03 4.99
CA LEU A 50 6.15 -3.37 3.77
C LEU A 50 7.04 -3.27 2.53
N GLY A 51 7.83 -2.20 2.40
CA GLY A 51 8.74 -2.02 1.27
C GLY A 51 9.75 -3.15 1.10
N PRO A 52 10.52 -3.52 2.12
CA PRO A 52 11.42 -4.68 2.06
C PRO A 52 10.68 -6.00 1.80
N ALA A 53 9.49 -6.20 2.37
CA ALA A 53 8.69 -7.41 2.13
C ALA A 53 8.23 -7.50 0.67
N LEU A 54 7.73 -6.40 0.09
CA LEU A 54 7.35 -6.33 -1.32
C LEU A 54 8.52 -6.64 -2.24
N ARG A 55 9.69 -6.07 -1.94
CA ARG A 55 10.93 -6.35 -2.69
C ARG A 55 11.33 -7.82 -2.58
N ALA A 56 11.29 -8.39 -1.38
CA ALA A 56 11.66 -9.78 -1.16
C ALA A 56 10.74 -10.75 -1.92
N LYS A 57 9.43 -10.45 -1.98
CA LYS A 57 8.42 -11.31 -2.59
C LYS A 57 8.31 -11.15 -4.12
N TYR A 58 8.35 -9.91 -4.62
CA TYR A 58 8.07 -9.60 -6.03
C TYR A 58 9.26 -9.01 -6.79
N GLY A 59 10.42 -8.86 -6.15
CA GLY A 59 11.61 -8.21 -6.70
C GLY A 59 11.56 -6.69 -6.64
N ARG A 60 12.66 -6.04 -7.03
CA ARG A 60 12.78 -4.57 -7.07
C ARG A 60 11.98 -4.01 -8.23
N LYS A 61 10.97 -3.18 -7.95
CA LYS A 61 10.12 -2.53 -8.95
C LYS A 61 9.94 -1.04 -8.64
N PRO A 62 9.72 -0.17 -9.65
CA PRO A 62 9.39 1.23 -9.43
C PRO A 62 8.05 1.40 -8.72
N HIS A 63 7.08 0.55 -9.06
CA HIS A 63 5.75 0.50 -8.46
C HIS A 63 5.29 -0.96 -8.33
N TYR A 64 4.46 -1.21 -7.33
CA TYR A 64 3.74 -2.45 -7.08
C TYR A 64 2.25 -2.24 -7.33
N THR A 65 1.51 -3.32 -7.61
CA THR A 65 0.06 -3.23 -7.80
C THR A 65 -0.66 -3.06 -6.45
N PRO A 66 -1.85 -2.43 -6.40
CA PRO A 66 -2.62 -2.34 -5.15
C PRO A 66 -2.86 -3.69 -4.48
N ALA A 67 -3.11 -4.74 -5.28
CA ALA A 67 -3.25 -6.11 -4.77
C ALA A 67 -1.98 -6.60 -4.06
N GLN A 68 -0.79 -6.44 -4.68
CA GLN A 68 0.49 -6.83 -4.07
C GLN A 68 0.73 -6.10 -2.75
N VAL A 69 0.46 -4.79 -2.72
CA VAL A 69 0.63 -3.94 -1.53
C VAL A 69 -0.31 -4.40 -0.42
N ARG A 70 -1.60 -4.64 -0.74
CA ARG A 70 -2.61 -5.08 0.22
C ARG A 70 -2.31 -6.46 0.78
N GLU A 71 -2.05 -7.43 -0.08
CA GLU A 71 -1.75 -8.81 0.32
C GLU A 71 -0.53 -8.85 1.25
N THR A 72 0.54 -8.16 0.86
CA THR A 72 1.76 -8.13 1.67
C THR A 72 1.54 -7.38 2.99
N ALA A 73 0.74 -6.31 3.01
CA ALA A 73 0.40 -5.62 4.24
C ALA A 73 -0.41 -6.50 5.20
N LEU A 74 -1.36 -7.29 4.68
CA LEU A 74 -2.13 -8.26 5.46
C LEU A 74 -1.25 -9.39 6.00
N GLU A 75 -0.39 -9.98 5.16
CA GLU A 75 0.56 -11.03 5.56
C GLU A 75 1.50 -10.56 6.67
N ARG A 76 1.86 -9.28 6.66
CA ARG A 76 2.73 -8.65 7.66
C ARG A 76 1.97 -8.08 8.86
N ALA A 77 0.65 -8.34 8.95
CA ALA A 77 -0.23 -7.84 10.01
C ALA A 77 -0.09 -6.32 10.24
N LEU A 78 0.12 -5.55 9.16
CA LEU A 78 0.22 -4.10 9.22
C LEU A 78 -1.18 -3.49 9.36
N ARG A 79 -1.24 -2.22 9.76
CA ARG A 79 -2.52 -1.51 9.89
C ARG A 79 -3.17 -1.39 8.52
N ILE A 80 -4.40 -1.88 8.34
CA ILE A 80 -5.10 -1.85 7.04
C ILE A 80 -5.98 -0.61 6.91
N ASP A 81 -6.32 0.03 8.04
CA ASP A 81 -7.08 1.28 8.10
C ASP A 81 -6.36 2.47 7.44
N TYR A 82 -5.06 2.35 7.18
CA TYR A 82 -4.22 3.39 6.60
C TYR A 82 -3.58 2.97 5.27
N LEU A 83 -4.14 1.96 4.60
CA LEU A 83 -3.57 1.36 3.39
C LEU A 83 -3.49 2.34 2.21
N CYS A 84 -4.34 3.38 2.19
CA CYS A 84 -4.20 4.50 1.25
C CYS A 84 -2.80 5.13 1.26
N TRP A 85 -2.16 5.23 2.44
CA TRP A 85 -0.78 5.70 2.54
C TRP A 85 0.24 4.71 1.97
N ALA A 86 0.02 3.41 2.15
CA ALA A 86 0.86 2.39 1.53
C ALA A 86 0.79 2.47 0.00
N TYR A 87 -0.39 2.74 -0.57
CA TYR A 87 -0.55 2.92 -2.00
C TYR A 87 0.16 4.18 -2.51
N VAL A 88 0.13 5.29 -1.76
CA VAL A 88 0.88 6.52 -2.13
C VAL A 88 2.39 6.26 -2.20
N LEU A 89 2.90 5.37 -1.33
CA LEU A 89 4.30 4.96 -1.33
C LEU A 89 4.60 4.00 -2.49
N HIS A 90 3.86 2.90 -2.59
CA HIS A 90 4.28 1.75 -3.37
C HIS A 90 3.61 1.63 -4.74
N CYS A 91 2.48 2.29 -4.97
CA CYS A 91 1.76 2.25 -6.25
C CYS A 91 2.09 3.47 -7.13
N SER A 92 1.65 3.42 -8.39
CA SER A 92 1.66 4.58 -9.27
C SER A 92 0.43 5.46 -9.02
N ALA A 93 0.53 6.76 -9.32
CA ALA A 93 -0.61 7.69 -9.27
C ALA A 93 -1.87 7.15 -10.00
N PRO A 94 -1.80 6.67 -11.26
CA PRO A 94 -2.99 6.17 -11.94
C PRO A 94 -3.59 4.92 -11.28
N ALA A 95 -2.77 4.05 -10.69
CA ALA A 95 -3.27 2.89 -9.96
C ALA A 95 -3.96 3.29 -8.65
N PHE A 96 -3.43 4.31 -7.96
CA PHE A 96 -4.05 4.89 -6.77
C PHE A 96 -5.40 5.54 -7.11
N GLU A 97 -5.43 6.39 -8.13
CA GLU A 97 -6.64 7.09 -8.55
C GLU A 97 -7.73 6.11 -9.00
N SER A 98 -7.38 5.10 -9.79
CA SER A 98 -8.33 4.08 -10.24
C SER A 98 -8.95 3.32 -9.07
N LEU A 99 -8.15 2.99 -8.06
CA LEU A 99 -8.62 2.27 -6.87
C LEU A 99 -9.58 3.12 -6.03
N HIS A 100 -9.24 4.38 -5.78
CA HIS A 100 -10.07 5.25 -4.93
C HIS A 100 -11.31 5.75 -5.67
N ALA A 101 -11.22 5.97 -6.99
CA ALA A 101 -12.39 6.27 -7.81
C ALA A 101 -13.41 5.12 -7.80
N ALA A 102 -12.94 3.86 -7.88
CA ALA A 102 -13.81 2.69 -7.78
C ALA A 102 -14.49 2.56 -6.40
N ALA A 103 -13.85 3.06 -5.34
CA ALA A 103 -14.39 3.07 -3.99
C ALA A 103 -15.28 4.30 -3.68
N GLY A 104 -15.38 5.26 -4.61
CA GLY A 104 -16.10 6.52 -4.39
C GLY A 104 -15.37 7.49 -3.46
N GLU A 105 -14.06 7.31 -3.26
CA GLU A 105 -13.23 8.15 -2.40
C GLU A 105 -12.53 9.25 -3.21
N ALA A 106 -12.55 10.48 -2.69
CA ALA A 106 -11.89 11.64 -3.32
C ALA A 106 -10.54 11.94 -2.64
N CYS A 107 -9.68 10.94 -2.51
CA CYS A 107 -8.36 11.13 -1.90
C CYS A 107 -7.38 11.77 -2.86
N ASP A 108 -6.73 12.84 -2.41
CA ASP A 108 -5.74 13.57 -3.20
C ASP A 108 -4.36 12.92 -3.05
N TYR A 109 -3.95 12.21 -4.11
CA TYR A 109 -2.64 11.55 -4.19
C TYR A 109 -1.49 12.52 -3.97
N LEU A 110 -1.53 13.72 -4.59
CA LEU A 110 -0.46 14.69 -4.52
C LEU A 110 -0.35 15.30 -3.13
N ALA A 111 -1.48 15.64 -2.50
CA ALA A 111 -1.51 16.18 -1.15
C ALA A 111 -1.01 15.15 -0.12
N MET A 112 -1.42 13.88 -0.24
CA MET A 112 -0.88 12.82 0.61
C MET A 112 0.61 12.62 0.40
N ARG A 113 1.07 12.63 -0.84
CA ARG A 113 2.50 12.51 -1.16
C ARG A 113 3.30 13.68 -0.61
N ALA A 114 2.78 14.91 -0.69
CA ALA A 114 3.37 16.09 -0.06
C ALA A 114 3.45 15.96 1.46
N ALA A 115 2.41 15.43 2.11
CA ALA A 115 2.42 15.19 3.55
C ALA A 115 3.50 14.18 3.98
N VAL A 116 3.69 13.09 3.23
CA VAL A 116 4.79 12.15 3.46
C VAL A 116 6.14 12.84 3.22
N GLY A 117 6.26 13.60 2.13
CA GLY A 117 7.45 14.38 1.79
C GLY A 117 7.89 15.30 2.91
N ALA A 118 6.97 16.10 3.43
CA ALA A 118 7.21 17.01 4.54
C ALA A 118 7.59 16.28 5.84
N ALA A 119 6.99 15.12 6.11
CA ALA A 119 7.19 14.41 7.37
C ALA A 119 8.45 13.54 7.42
N PHE A 120 8.87 12.98 6.29
CA PHE A 120 9.96 11.99 6.24
C PHE A 120 11.09 12.37 5.29
N PHE A 121 10.85 13.25 4.33
CA PHE A 121 11.76 13.48 3.20
C PHE A 121 12.15 14.96 3.05
N GLY A 122 12.18 15.71 4.15
CA GLY A 122 12.60 17.12 4.16
C GLY A 122 11.76 18.05 3.29
N GLY A 123 10.53 17.66 2.92
CA GLY A 123 9.65 18.39 2.01
C GLY A 123 9.65 17.90 0.56
N GLY A 124 10.52 16.97 0.18
CA GLY A 124 10.57 16.42 -1.17
C GLY A 124 9.38 15.53 -1.51
N THR A 125 8.70 15.78 -2.63
CA THR A 125 7.55 14.98 -3.10
C THR A 125 7.92 13.97 -4.19
N GLU A 126 9.12 14.07 -4.74
CA GLU A 126 9.63 13.23 -5.84
C GLU A 126 10.26 11.92 -5.36
N PHE A 127 9.81 11.40 -4.21
CA PHE A 127 10.45 10.25 -3.58
C PHE A 127 10.18 8.92 -4.31
N ALA A 128 11.23 8.19 -4.64
CA ALA A 128 11.10 6.83 -5.17
C ALA A 128 11.22 5.81 -4.05
N THR A 129 10.13 5.12 -3.76
CA THR A 129 10.09 4.07 -2.73
C THR A 129 11.11 2.94 -2.92
N PRO A 130 11.45 2.43 -4.13
CA PRO A 130 12.55 1.48 -4.25
C PRO A 130 13.89 2.05 -3.77
N ALA A 131 14.15 3.35 -3.96
CA ALA A 131 15.37 4.00 -3.47
C ALA A 131 15.36 4.12 -1.93
N VAL A 132 14.20 4.41 -1.31
CA VAL A 132 14.07 4.37 0.15
C VAL A 132 14.34 2.97 0.69
N VAL A 133 13.74 1.95 0.05
CA VAL A 133 13.92 0.55 0.44
C VAL A 133 15.37 0.09 0.23
N ASP A 134 16.05 0.54 -0.82
CA ASP A 134 17.48 0.28 -1.02
C ASP A 134 18.30 0.80 0.18
N VAL A 135 18.06 2.03 0.64
CA VAL A 135 18.74 2.57 1.83
C VAL A 135 18.42 1.78 3.10
N ILE A 136 17.15 1.46 3.32
CA ILE A 136 16.71 0.72 4.52
C ILE A 136 17.36 -0.67 4.55
N VAL A 137 17.37 -1.40 3.44
CA VAL A 137 17.92 -2.75 3.35
C VAL A 137 19.45 -2.73 3.43
N SER A 138 20.11 -1.75 2.80
CA SER A 138 21.57 -1.64 2.81
C SER A 138 22.13 -1.05 4.11
N GLY A 139 21.31 -0.39 4.94
CA GLY A 139 21.75 0.28 6.16
C GLY A 139 22.76 1.42 5.93
N ALA A 140 22.93 1.85 4.68
CA ALA A 140 23.91 2.83 4.26
C ALA A 140 23.20 4.06 3.70
N ALA A 141 23.54 5.25 4.23
CA ALA A 141 23.07 6.51 3.67
C ALA A 141 23.39 6.56 2.16
N PRO A 142 22.47 7.02 1.30
CA PRO A 142 22.67 6.97 -0.13
C PRO A 142 23.86 7.85 -0.50
N VAL A 143 24.94 7.22 -0.99
CA VAL A 143 26.01 7.94 -1.68
C VAL A 143 25.41 8.53 -2.94
N ALA A 144 25.51 9.85 -3.07
CA ALA A 144 24.84 10.65 -4.09
C ALA A 144 24.95 10.01 -5.49
N SER A 145 23.88 9.38 -5.93
CA SER A 145 23.58 9.19 -7.35
C SER A 145 22.48 10.18 -7.69
N GLU A 146 22.57 10.80 -8.86
CA GLU A 146 21.88 12.01 -9.32
C GLU A 146 20.34 12.02 -9.21
N ALA A 147 19.70 10.94 -8.76
CA ALA A 147 18.26 10.83 -8.51
C ALA A 147 17.82 11.04 -7.04
N ALA A 148 18.74 11.24 -6.09
CA ALA A 148 18.44 11.08 -4.66
C ALA A 148 18.80 12.27 -3.76
N GLY A 149 18.89 13.49 -4.30
CA GLY A 149 19.16 14.69 -3.47
C GLY A 149 18.18 14.85 -2.30
N TRP A 150 16.92 14.44 -2.48
CA TRP A 150 15.89 14.47 -1.44
C TRP A 150 16.09 13.42 -0.33
N LEU A 151 16.88 12.35 -0.56
CA LEU A 151 17.21 11.37 0.48
C LEU A 151 18.22 11.90 1.50
N ALA A 152 18.99 12.93 1.15
CA ALA A 152 19.96 13.56 2.06
C ALA A 152 19.28 14.35 3.20
N GLY A 153 18.05 14.80 2.99
CA GLY A 153 17.23 15.49 4.00
C GLY A 153 16.41 14.56 4.90
N VAL A 154 16.57 13.24 4.74
CA VAL A 154 15.82 12.24 5.50
C VAL A 154 16.48 12.01 6.85
N ASP A 155 15.70 12.14 7.92
CA ASP A 155 16.15 11.70 9.23
C ASP A 155 16.04 10.17 9.34
N TRP A 156 17.07 9.49 8.86
CA TRP A 156 17.16 8.03 8.90
C TRP A 156 17.20 7.48 10.33
N THR A 157 17.63 8.28 11.31
CA THR A 157 17.63 7.84 12.70
C THR A 157 16.21 7.71 13.24
N VAL A 158 15.30 8.59 12.82
CA VAL A 158 13.87 8.53 13.17
C VAL A 158 13.16 7.37 12.47
N LEU A 159 13.61 6.96 11.28
CA LEU A 159 13.06 5.80 10.56
C LEU A 159 13.63 4.45 11.04
N LEU A 160 14.93 4.39 11.37
CA LEU A 160 15.64 3.13 11.65
C LEU A 160 15.86 2.85 13.15
N ASN A 161 15.93 3.87 14.01
CA ASN A 161 16.26 3.74 15.43
C ASN A 161 15.11 4.18 16.34
N CYS A 162 14.07 3.36 16.47
CA CYS A 162 13.17 3.45 17.62
C CYS A 162 12.56 2.06 17.93
N PRO A 163 12.55 1.63 19.20
CA PRO A 163 12.06 0.31 19.64
C PRO A 163 10.55 0.10 19.43
#